data_AF-A0A2S9G2U5-F1
#
_entry.id   AF-A0A2S9G2U5-F1
#
_cell.length_a   1.000
_cell.length_b   1.000
_cell.length_c   1.000
_cell.angle_alpha   90.00
_cell.angle_beta   90.00
_cell.angle_gamma   90.00
#
_symmetry.space_group_name_H-M   'P 1'
#
loop_
_entity.id
_entity.type
_entity.pdbx_description
1 polymer ?
#
loop_
_entity_poly.entity_id
_entity_poly.type
_entity_poly.pdbx_seq_one_letter_code
_entity_poly.pdbx_strand_id
1 'polypeptide(L)' 'GEFISAAQEAGRDFTVDWVHLKLNDQAQRTVLCKDPFRSVDDRVKRLIASM' A
#
# COMPACT_ATOMS: atom_id res chain seq x y z
N GLY A 1 -1.68 -8.89 2.68
CA GLY A 1 -0.72 -8.16 3.54
C GLY A 1 0.59 -7.84 2.85
N GLU A 2 0.78 -8.17 1.57
CA GLU A 2 2.04 -7.96 0.84
C GLU A 2 2.57 -6.52 0.94
N PHE A 3 1.66 -5.52 0.88
CA PHE A 3 2.01 -4.11 1.10
C PHE A 3 2.65 -3.84 2.48
N ILE A 4 2.09 -4.40 3.55
CA ILE A 4 2.57 -4.18 4.92
C ILE A 4 3.95 -4.83 5.08
N SER A 5 4.10 -6.07 4.60
CA SER A 5 5.39 -6.78 4.63
C SER A 5 6.47 -6.01 3.87
N ALA A 6 6.18 -5.60 2.63
CA ALA A 6 7.13 -4.84 1.82
C ALA A 6 7.51 -3.48 2.45
N ALA A 7 6.54 -2.77 3.03
CA ALA A 7 6.80 -1.50 3.70
C ALA A 7 7.64 -1.66 4.98
N GLN A 8 7.42 -2.75 5.75
CA GLN A 8 8.23 -3.09 6.91
C GLN A 8 9.66 -3.47 6.53
N GLU A 9 9.83 -4.31 5.50
CA GLU A 9 11.15 -4.68 4.97
C GLU A 9 11.93 -3.48 4.45
N ALA A 10 11.24 -2.53 3.80
CA ALA A 10 11.82 -1.28 3.33
C ALA A 10 12.03 -0.23 4.44
N GLY A 11 11.64 -0.51 5.68
CA GLY A 11 11.74 0.42 6.81
C GLY A 11 10.97 1.73 6.59
N ARG A 12 9.85 1.68 5.87
CA ARG A 12 9.03 2.85 5.54
C ARG A 12 7.85 2.96 6.50
N ASP A 13 7.55 4.18 6.92
CA ASP A 13 6.32 4.48 7.64
C ASP A 13 5.11 4.35 6.71
N PHE A 14 4.05 3.72 7.20
CA PHE A 14 2.82 3.51 6.46
C PHE A 14 1.59 3.63 7.36
N THR A 15 0.43 3.85 6.74
CA THR A 15 -0.86 3.87 7.42
C THR A 15 -1.86 3.07 6.58
N VAL A 16 -2.61 2.19 7.23
CA VAL A 16 -3.57 1.32 6.58
C VAL A 16 -4.93 1.39 7.27
N ASP A 17 -5.99 1.35 6.46
CA ASP A 17 -7.40 1.21 6.84
C ASP A 17 -7.99 0.08 5.97
N TRP A 18 -9.19 -0.38 6.28
CA TRP A 18 -9.94 -1.41 5.54
C TRP A 18 -10.05 -1.15 4.04
N VAL A 19 -9.99 0.12 3.62
CA VAL A 19 -10.02 0.51 2.19
C VAL A 19 -8.84 1.37 1.76
N HIS A 20 -7.93 1.78 2.65
CA HIS A 20 -6.83 2.68 2.31
C HIS A 20 -5.47 2.05 2.63
N LEU A 21 -4.54 2.11 1.69
CA LEU A 21 -3.13 1.78 1.90
C LEU A 21 -2.30 3.03 1.58
N LYS A 22 -1.65 3.61 2.58
CA LYS A 22 -0.86 4.84 2.45
C LYS A 22 0.59 4.61 2.87
N LEU A 23 1.51 5.10 2.04
CA LEU A 23 2.92 5.21 2.35
C LEU A 23 3.21 6.65 2.81
N ASN A 24 3.84 6.82 3.98
CA ASN A 24 4.13 8.12 4.57
C ASN A 24 5.52 8.64 4.17
N ASP A 25 5.86 8.48 2.89
CA ASP A 25 7.08 9.06 2.32
C ASP A 25 6.88 10.54 1.94
N GLN A 26 7.92 11.18 1.40
CA GLN A 26 7.81 12.58 0.94
C GLN A 26 6.70 12.79 -0.10
N ALA A 27 6.39 11.77 -0.91
CA ALA A 27 5.37 11.83 -1.95
C ALA A 27 3.95 11.48 -1.45
N GLN A 28 3.81 11.00 -0.20
CA GLN A 28 2.56 10.59 0.44
C GLN A 28 1.65 9.73 -0.45
N ARG A 29 2.22 8.68 -1.05
CA ARG A 29 1.52 7.81 -2.01
C ARG A 29 0.39 7.02 -1.33
N THR A 30 -0.82 7.07 -1.90
CA THR A 30 -2.02 6.40 -1.35
C THR A 30 -2.75 5.58 -2.41
N VAL A 31 -3.20 4.38 -2.04
CA VAL A 31 -4.04 3.50 -2.84
C VAL A 31 -5.36 3.24 -2.10
N LEU A 32 -6.46 3.29 -2.86
CA LEU A 32 -7.82 3.13 -2.35
C LEU A 32 -8.45 1.85 -2.91
N CYS A 33 -8.73 0.89 -2.05
CA CYS A 33 -9.35 -0.40 -2.35
C CYS A 33 -10.83 -0.37 -1.92
N LYS A 34 -11.70 0.21 -2.76
CA LYS A 34 -13.15 0.31 -2.48
C LYS A 34 -13.94 -0.98 -2.71
N ASP A 35 -13.38 -1.92 -3.46
CA ASP A 35 -14.02 -3.18 -3.77
C ASP A 35 -13.57 -4.25 -2.77
N PRO A 36 -14.46 -4.73 -1.87
CA PRO A 36 -14.10 -5.68 -0.82
C PRO A 36 -13.89 -7.10 -1.34
N PHE A 37 -14.33 -7.41 -2.57
CA PHE A 37 -14.16 -8.74 -3.18
C PHE A 37 -12.92 -8.81 -4.07
N ARG A 38 -12.38 -7.65 -4.46
CA ARG A 38 -11.16 -7.57 -5.25
C ARG A 38 -9.93 -7.78 -4.36
N SER A 39 -9.40 -8.99 -4.40
CA SER A 39 -8.18 -9.37 -3.65
C SER A 39 -6.87 -8.88 -4.28
N VAL A 40 -6.89 -8.40 -5.54
CA VAL A 40 -5.70 -7.97 -6.28
C VAL A 40 -5.93 -6.61 -6.96
N ASP A 41 -5.05 -5.65 -6.69
CA ASP A 41 -5.05 -4.33 -7.30
C ASP A 41 -3.65 -3.97 -7.83
N ASP A 42 -3.56 -3.71 -9.13
CA ASP A 42 -2.30 -3.39 -9.81
C ASP A 42 -1.64 -2.11 -9.28
N ARG A 43 -2.41 -1.18 -8.69
CA ARG A 43 -1.86 0.04 -8.09
C ARG A 43 -1.08 -0.29 -6.82
N VAL A 44 -1.54 -1.27 -6.03
CA VAL A 44 -0.80 -1.76 -4.86
C VAL A 44 0.49 -2.44 -5.31
N LYS A 45 0.43 -3.27 -6.35
CA LYS A 45 1.61 -3.94 -6.91
C LYS A 45 2.65 -2.93 -7.42
N ARG A 46 2.22 -1.88 -8.14
CA ARG A 46 3.11 -0.79 -8.57
C ARG A 46 3.69 -0.01 -7.41
N LEU A 47 2.89 0.22 -6.36
CA LEU A 47 3.35 0.91 -5.17
C LEU A 47 4.47 0.10 -4.49
N ILE A 48 4.26 -1.19 -4.27
CA ILE A 48 5.26 -2.11 -3.70
C ILE A 48 6.53 -2.17 -4.57
N ALA A 49 6.40 -2.26 -5.89
CA ALA A 49 7.54 -2.26 -6.82
C ALA A 49 8.34 -0.95 -6.83
N SER A 50 7.82 0.12 -6.20
CA SER A 50 8.43 1.44 -6.14
C SER A 50 8.85 1.86 -4.72
N MET A 51 8.81 0.92 -3.76
CA MET A 51 9.32 1.09 -2.39
C MET A 51 10.82 0.84 -2.33
#